data_AF-A0A0D1JCE4-F1
#
_entry.id   AF-A0A0D1JCE4-F1
#
_cell.length_a   1.000
_cell.length_b   1.000
_cell.length_c   1.000
_cell.angle_alpha   90.00
_cell.angle_beta   90.00
_cell.angle_gamma   90.00
#
_symmetry.space_group_name_H-M   'P 1'
#
loop_
_entity.id
_entity.type
_entity.pdbx_description
1 polymer ?
#
loop_
_entity_poly.entity_id
_entity_poly.type
_entity_poly.pdbx_seq_one_letter_code
_entity_poly.pdbx_strand_id
1 'polypeptide(L)'
;MPTYFKAAIEKKNNEVGLSRIVSTFDYIHKKDGASYMVDEEGINMPWNSTNDKWTWAEHADSIKEVGSIYTVQGFDLNYVGVILGPSVSYDSEKDELFIDTAKYKDTGAFTKRDDMSAEKIKKIKEEIILNSINVLMKRGINGLYIYATDVKLRNRLLELKRRRKK
;
A
#
# COMPACT_ATOMS: atom_id res chain seq x y z
N MET A 1 -16.44 2.11 0.67
CA MET A 1 -16.21 2.84 -0.59
C MET A 1 -14.90 3.61 -0.49
N PRO A 2 -14.14 3.76 -1.59
CA PRO A 2 -12.85 4.46 -1.63
C PRO A 2 -12.89 5.85 -0.99
N THR A 3 -13.99 6.59 -1.20
CA THR A 3 -14.21 7.93 -0.65
C THR A 3 -14.18 7.97 0.88
N TYR A 4 -14.78 6.98 1.57
CA TYR A 4 -14.77 6.93 3.03
C TYR A 4 -13.37 6.66 3.60
N PHE A 5 -12.55 5.88 2.88
CA PHE A 5 -11.19 5.60 3.30
C PHE A 5 -10.34 6.88 3.25
N LYS A 6 -10.40 7.62 2.14
CA LYS A 6 -9.70 8.91 1.99
C LYS A 6 -10.14 9.92 3.04
N ALA A 7 -11.45 10.14 3.16
CA ALA A 7 -12.02 11.09 4.10
C ALA A 7 -11.66 10.77 5.57
N ALA A 8 -11.54 9.48 5.92
CA ALA A 8 -11.12 9.09 7.26
C ALA A 8 -9.68 9.50 7.56
N ILE A 9 -8.75 9.31 6.61
CA ILE A 9 -7.35 9.71 6.77
C ILE A 9 -7.20 11.23 6.73
N GLU A 10 -7.89 11.94 5.84
CA GLU A 10 -7.90 13.40 5.80
C GLU A 10 -8.40 14.00 7.11
N LYS A 11 -9.50 13.44 7.65
CA LYS A 11 -10.01 13.84 8.97
C LYS A 11 -8.95 13.66 10.06
N LYS A 12 -8.27 12.50 10.10
CA LYS A 12 -7.19 12.25 11.06
C LYS A 12 -6.00 13.19 10.87
N ASN A 13 -5.65 13.50 9.63
CA ASN A 13 -4.61 14.47 9.35
C ASN A 13 -4.97 15.87 9.88
N ASN A 14 -6.23 16.28 9.76
CA ASN A 14 -6.67 17.58 10.28
C ASN A 14 -6.74 17.61 11.82
N GLU A 15 -7.01 16.47 12.46
CA GLU A 15 -7.08 16.35 13.92
C GLU A 15 -5.69 16.31 14.58
N VAL A 16 -4.75 15.55 14.03
CA VAL A 16 -3.47 15.25 14.69
C VAL A 16 -2.24 15.42 13.80
N GLY A 17 -2.40 15.81 12.53
CA GLY A 17 -1.29 15.88 11.57
C GLY A 17 -0.70 14.50 11.24
N LEU A 18 0.35 14.49 10.41
CA LEU A 18 1.17 13.32 10.06
C LEU A 18 0.38 12.02 9.81
N SER A 19 -0.77 12.15 9.13
CA SER A 19 -1.59 11.01 8.74
C SER A 19 -1.54 10.88 7.22
N ARG A 20 -1.13 9.74 6.68
CA ARG A 20 -0.85 9.59 5.23
C ARG A 20 -1.39 8.28 4.67
N ILE A 21 -1.60 8.29 3.35
CA ILE A 21 -1.99 7.10 2.59
C ILE A 21 -0.74 6.52 1.91
N VAL A 22 -0.55 5.22 2.03
CA VAL A 22 0.54 4.47 1.43
C VAL A 22 0.01 3.23 0.72
N SER A 23 0.75 2.69 -0.23
CA SER A 23 0.36 1.51 -1.00
C SER A 23 1.48 0.50 -1.17
N THR A 24 1.10 -0.76 -1.37
CA THR A 24 1.98 -1.76 -2.02
C THR A 24 2.36 -1.29 -3.43
N PHE A 25 3.54 -1.71 -3.90
CA PHE A 25 4.16 -1.23 -5.14
C PHE A 25 3.62 -1.97 -6.38
N ASP A 26 2.31 -1.82 -6.64
CA ASP A 26 1.60 -2.55 -7.71
C ASP A 26 1.28 -1.69 -8.93
N TYR A 27 1.55 -0.39 -8.85
CA TYR A 27 1.18 0.59 -9.85
C TYR A 27 2.40 1.06 -10.62
N ILE A 28 2.18 1.58 -11.83
CA ILE A 28 3.26 2.11 -12.63
C ILE A 28 3.82 3.34 -11.93
N HIS A 29 5.13 3.37 -11.77
CA HIS A 29 5.85 4.54 -11.30
C HIS A 29 7.12 4.69 -12.13
N LYS A 30 7.26 5.82 -12.82
CA LYS A 30 8.47 6.16 -13.58
C LYS A 30 9.00 7.51 -13.13
N LYS A 31 10.32 7.66 -13.20
CA LYS A 31 11.03 8.92 -12.93
C LYS A 31 11.11 9.79 -14.19
N ASP A 32 10.00 9.93 -14.91
CA ASP A 32 9.88 10.74 -16.14
C ASP A 32 9.16 12.07 -15.90
N GLY A 33 8.82 12.38 -14.64
CA GLY A 33 8.08 13.57 -14.26
C GLY A 33 6.57 13.49 -14.54
N ALA A 34 6.07 12.36 -15.06
CA ALA A 34 4.64 12.16 -15.23
C ALA A 34 3.95 11.80 -13.91
N SER A 35 2.66 12.16 -13.80
CA SER A 35 1.82 11.73 -12.69
C SER A 35 1.19 10.39 -13.02
N TYR A 36 1.37 9.42 -12.13
CA TYR A 36 0.79 8.09 -12.22
C TYR A 36 -0.28 7.94 -11.14
N MET A 37 -1.37 7.24 -11.45
CA MET A 37 -2.50 7.14 -10.52
C MET A 37 -2.56 5.77 -9.83
N VAL A 38 -2.92 5.79 -8.55
CA VAL A 38 -3.25 4.61 -7.75
C VAL A 38 -4.72 4.31 -7.86
N ASP A 39 -5.03 3.07 -8.27
CA ASP A 39 -6.39 2.54 -8.32
C ASP A 39 -7.33 3.51 -9.05
N GLU A 40 -7.08 3.74 -10.35
CA GLU A 40 -7.77 4.73 -11.19
C GLU A 40 -9.30 4.63 -11.12
N GLU A 41 -9.83 3.41 -11.03
CA GLU A 41 -11.26 3.14 -10.94
C GLU A 41 -11.81 3.25 -9.50
N GLY A 42 -10.95 3.44 -8.50
CA GLY A 42 -11.30 3.43 -7.08
C GLY A 42 -10.79 4.65 -6.33
N ILE A 43 -9.62 4.53 -5.70
CA ILE A 43 -9.03 5.62 -4.89
C ILE A 43 -8.70 6.84 -5.74
N ASN A 44 -8.22 6.62 -6.98
CA ASN A 44 -7.87 7.64 -7.96
C ASN A 44 -7.06 8.79 -7.35
N MET A 45 -5.87 8.45 -6.83
CA MET A 45 -4.94 9.42 -6.25
C MET A 45 -3.57 9.33 -6.92
N PRO A 46 -2.87 10.45 -7.10
CA PRO A 46 -1.53 10.43 -7.66
C PRO A 46 -0.57 9.66 -6.75
N TRP A 47 0.31 8.87 -7.38
CA TRP A 47 1.49 8.32 -6.75
C TRP A 47 2.41 9.46 -6.28
N ASN A 48 3.21 9.20 -5.24
CA ASN A 48 4.12 10.19 -4.69
C ASN A 48 4.98 10.83 -5.78
N SER A 49 5.12 12.15 -5.71
CA SER A 49 6.07 12.88 -6.56
C SER A 49 7.51 12.60 -6.09
N THR A 50 8.46 12.58 -7.03
CA THR A 50 9.89 12.46 -6.72
C THR A 50 10.47 13.86 -6.57
N ASN A 51 10.38 14.43 -5.37
CA ASN A 51 10.97 15.74 -5.07
C ASN A 51 11.95 15.61 -3.90
N ASP A 52 13.25 15.75 -4.19
CA ASP A 52 14.32 15.54 -3.21
C ASP A 52 14.47 16.71 -2.21
N LYS A 53 13.68 17.78 -2.36
CA LYS A 53 13.80 18.99 -1.54
C LYS A 53 13.13 18.88 -0.17
N TRP A 54 12.28 17.88 0.05
CA TRP A 54 11.53 17.75 1.31
C TRP A 54 11.17 16.30 1.63
N THR A 55 11.01 16.02 2.92
CA THR A 55 10.56 14.72 3.42
C THR A 55 9.09 14.50 3.07
N TRP A 56 8.81 13.48 2.25
CA TRP A 56 7.45 13.21 1.76
C TRP A 56 6.40 13.17 2.88
N ALA A 57 6.68 12.42 3.96
CA ALA A 57 5.73 12.20 5.05
C ALA A 57 5.34 13.48 5.82
N GLU A 58 6.24 14.48 5.89
CA GLU A 58 6.07 15.68 6.72
C GLU A 58 5.37 16.82 5.97
N HIS A 59 5.45 16.83 4.65
CA HIS A 59 4.91 17.92 3.84
C HIS A 59 3.38 17.92 3.81
N ALA A 60 2.76 19.08 3.83
CA ALA A 60 1.30 19.19 3.91
C ALA A 60 0.59 18.58 2.69
N ASP A 61 1.11 18.80 1.47
CA ASP A 61 0.47 18.32 0.25
C ASP A 61 0.54 16.81 0.02
N SER A 62 1.41 16.07 0.72
CA SER A 62 1.49 14.63 0.54
C SER A 62 0.27 13.87 1.06
N ILE A 63 -0.65 14.54 1.78
CA ILE A 63 -1.99 13.99 2.07
C ILE A 63 -2.81 13.71 0.79
N LYS A 64 -2.53 14.42 -0.31
CA LYS A 64 -3.20 14.28 -1.60
C LYS A 64 -2.53 13.23 -2.50
N GLU A 65 -1.42 12.66 -2.05
CA GLU A 65 -0.65 11.65 -2.78
C GLU A 65 -0.69 10.31 -2.05
N VAL A 66 -0.27 9.26 -2.75
CA VAL A 66 -0.06 7.93 -2.17
C VAL A 66 1.43 7.63 -2.10
N GLY A 67 1.91 7.41 -0.88
CA GLY A 67 3.28 7.03 -0.61
C GLY A 67 3.57 5.56 -0.90
N SER A 68 4.85 5.23 -1.03
CA SER A 68 5.34 3.86 -1.12
C SER A 68 6.08 3.48 0.16
N ILE A 69 6.54 2.23 0.23
CA ILE A 69 7.45 1.80 1.30
C ILE A 69 8.71 2.67 1.38
N TYR A 70 9.19 3.20 0.26
CA TYR A 70 10.40 4.03 0.19
C TYR A 70 10.18 5.44 0.74
N THR A 71 9.00 6.04 0.51
CA THR A 71 8.73 7.42 0.97
C THR A 71 8.36 7.51 2.44
N VAL A 72 7.88 6.41 3.03
CA VAL A 72 7.54 6.33 4.46
C VAL A 72 8.66 5.68 5.28
N GLN A 73 9.76 5.26 4.66
CA GLN A 73 10.85 4.59 5.34
C GLN A 73 11.49 5.51 6.38
N GLY A 74 11.56 5.05 7.63
CA GLY A 74 12.14 5.81 8.74
C GLY A 74 11.19 6.82 9.39
N PHE A 75 9.92 6.88 8.97
CA PHE A 75 8.91 7.75 9.56
C PHE A 75 7.77 6.94 10.15
N ASP A 76 7.37 7.29 11.36
CA ASP A 76 6.12 6.82 11.93
C ASP A 76 5.05 7.91 11.76
N LEU A 77 3.85 7.46 11.40
CA LEU A 77 2.69 8.30 11.11
C LEU A 77 1.71 8.20 12.27
N ASN A 78 1.02 9.30 12.59
CA ASN A 78 -0.05 9.26 13.59
C ASN A 78 -1.15 8.28 13.18
N TYR A 79 -1.59 8.35 11.92
CA TYR A 79 -2.44 7.34 11.31
C TYR A 79 -1.92 6.99 9.92
N VAL A 80 -1.98 5.71 9.58
CA VAL A 80 -1.64 5.25 8.23
C VAL A 80 -2.87 4.63 7.56
N GLY A 81 -3.11 5.04 6.32
CA GLY A 81 -4.03 4.36 5.41
C GLY A 81 -3.23 3.47 4.47
N VAL A 82 -3.38 2.15 4.55
CA VAL A 82 -2.67 1.20 3.69
C VAL A 82 -3.60 0.71 2.59
N ILE A 83 -3.18 0.93 1.35
CA ILE A 83 -3.77 0.35 0.15
C ILE A 83 -3.06 -0.97 -0.13
N LEU A 84 -3.82 -2.06 -0.12
CA LEU A 84 -3.39 -3.36 -0.63
C LEU A 84 -3.81 -3.40 -2.10
N GLY A 85 -2.83 -3.23 -2.99
CA GLY A 85 -3.04 -3.18 -4.42
C GLY A 85 -3.20 -4.56 -5.07
N PRO A 86 -3.28 -4.61 -6.41
CA PRO A 86 -3.68 -5.81 -7.15
C PRO A 86 -2.82 -7.08 -6.98
N SER A 87 -1.60 -6.98 -6.45
CA SER A 87 -0.80 -8.17 -6.13
C SER A 87 -1.28 -8.91 -4.88
N VAL A 88 -2.11 -8.27 -4.05
CA VAL A 88 -2.62 -8.82 -2.80
C VAL A 88 -4.11 -9.16 -2.95
N SER A 89 -4.41 -10.44 -3.04
CA SER A 89 -5.78 -10.96 -3.17
C SER A 89 -6.04 -11.99 -2.06
N TYR A 90 -7.14 -12.73 -2.18
CA TYR A 90 -7.62 -13.66 -1.18
C TYR A 90 -8.08 -14.97 -1.84
N ASP A 91 -7.57 -16.09 -1.31
CA ASP A 91 -8.01 -17.44 -1.65
C ASP A 91 -9.14 -17.86 -0.71
N SER A 92 -10.35 -17.95 -1.25
CA SER A 92 -11.55 -18.32 -0.47
C SER A 92 -11.63 -19.80 -0.14
N GLU A 93 -10.94 -20.67 -0.86
CA GLU A 93 -10.95 -22.11 -0.58
C GLU A 93 -10.05 -22.46 0.60
N LYS A 94 -8.91 -21.75 0.71
CA LYS A 94 -7.93 -21.96 1.78
C LYS A 94 -8.04 -20.98 2.95
N ASP A 95 -8.85 -19.94 2.82
CA ASP A 95 -8.98 -18.83 3.79
C ASP A 95 -7.63 -18.14 4.10
N GLU A 96 -6.86 -17.85 3.04
CA GLU A 96 -5.53 -17.22 3.15
C GLU A 96 -5.31 -16.12 2.11
N LEU A 97 -4.25 -15.33 2.30
CA LEU A 97 -3.83 -14.34 1.30
C LEU A 97 -3.29 -15.05 0.06
N PHE A 98 -3.67 -14.54 -1.11
CA PHE A 98 -3.07 -14.95 -2.38
C PHE A 98 -2.20 -13.82 -2.92
N ILE A 99 -0.92 -14.11 -3.16
CA ILE A 99 0.06 -13.12 -3.65
C ILE A 99 0.37 -13.36 -5.13
N ASP A 100 -0.10 -12.44 -5.97
CA ASP A 100 0.17 -12.43 -7.40
C ASP A 100 1.43 -11.63 -7.72
N THR A 101 2.57 -12.32 -7.68
CA THR A 101 3.89 -11.71 -7.90
C THR A 101 4.08 -11.09 -9.28
N ALA A 102 3.21 -11.41 -10.27
CA ALA A 102 3.30 -10.85 -11.62
C ALA A 102 2.73 -9.42 -11.70
N LYS A 103 1.88 -9.04 -10.74
CA LYS A 103 1.28 -7.69 -10.67
C LYS A 103 2.13 -6.69 -9.90
N TYR A 104 3.06 -7.16 -9.09
CA TYR A 104 3.98 -6.32 -8.33
C TYR A 104 5.00 -5.65 -9.28
N LYS A 105 5.12 -4.32 -9.22
CA LYS A 105 5.83 -3.49 -10.20
C LYS A 105 7.19 -2.98 -9.73
N ASP A 106 7.56 -3.20 -8.48
CA ASP A 106 8.90 -2.88 -7.98
C ASP A 106 9.91 -3.87 -8.57
N THR A 107 10.48 -3.51 -9.73
CA THR A 107 11.46 -4.33 -10.44
C THR A 107 12.86 -4.24 -9.83
N GLY A 108 13.18 -3.14 -9.12
CA GLY A 108 14.50 -2.89 -8.56
C GLY A 108 14.92 -3.92 -7.50
N ALA A 109 13.95 -4.50 -6.78
CA ALA A 109 14.17 -5.57 -5.83
C ALA A 109 14.59 -6.92 -6.47
N PHE A 110 14.42 -7.12 -7.79
CA PHE A 110 14.52 -8.43 -8.43
C PHE A 110 15.65 -8.59 -9.46
N THR A 111 16.37 -7.52 -9.83
CA THR A 111 17.26 -7.47 -11.00
C THR A 111 18.61 -8.22 -10.88
N LYS A 112 18.86 -9.06 -9.87
CA LYS A 112 20.24 -9.54 -9.59
C LYS A 112 20.44 -11.03 -9.27
N ARG A 113 19.52 -11.93 -9.60
CA ARG A 113 19.68 -13.36 -9.23
C ARG A 113 19.32 -14.32 -10.36
N ASP A 114 20.20 -14.36 -11.37
CA ASP A 114 20.13 -15.32 -12.49
C ASP A 114 20.56 -16.75 -12.08
N ASP A 115 21.01 -16.94 -10.84
CA ASP A 115 21.48 -18.22 -10.27
C ASP A 115 20.37 -19.05 -9.60
N MET A 116 19.10 -18.63 -9.70
CA MET A 116 17.98 -19.21 -8.92
C MET A 116 16.88 -19.78 -9.81
N SER A 117 16.26 -20.88 -9.37
CA SER A 117 15.08 -21.45 -10.05
C SER A 117 13.88 -20.49 -10.00
N ALA A 118 13.01 -20.58 -11.01
CA ALA A 118 11.81 -19.75 -11.11
C ALA A 118 10.90 -19.86 -9.86
N GLU A 119 10.77 -21.05 -9.28
CA GLU A 119 9.99 -21.27 -8.06
C GLU A 119 10.60 -20.54 -6.85
N LYS A 120 11.93 -20.57 -6.71
CA LYS A 120 12.62 -19.90 -5.61
C LYS A 120 12.52 -18.38 -5.76
N ILE A 121 12.61 -17.87 -6.98
CA ILE A 121 12.36 -16.45 -7.28
C ILE A 121 10.93 -16.07 -6.86
N LYS A 122 9.92 -16.85 -7.25
CA LYS A 122 8.52 -16.59 -6.90
C LYS A 122 8.32 -16.49 -5.38
N LYS A 123 8.84 -17.45 -4.61
CA LYS A 123 8.77 -17.42 -3.13
C LYS A 123 9.41 -16.18 -2.53
N ILE A 124 10.58 -15.79 -3.03
CA ILE A 124 11.26 -14.57 -2.57
C ILE A 124 10.44 -13.31 -2.90
N LYS A 125 9.82 -13.25 -4.08
CA LYS A 125 8.94 -12.14 -4.44
C LYS A 125 7.75 -12.04 -3.49
N GLU A 126 7.13 -13.17 -3.19
CA GLU A 126 6.03 -13.25 -2.24
C GLU A 126 6.44 -12.77 -0.84
N GLU A 127 7.59 -13.23 -0.33
CA GLU A 127 8.15 -12.76 0.94
C GLU A 127 8.41 -11.26 0.96
N ILE A 128 8.95 -10.69 -0.13
CA ILE A 128 9.20 -9.25 -0.27
C ILE A 128 7.89 -8.47 -0.21
N ILE A 129 6.85 -8.92 -0.92
CA ILE A 129 5.53 -8.28 -0.92
C ILE A 129 4.94 -8.32 0.49
N LEU A 130 4.92 -9.49 1.14
CA LEU A 130 4.40 -9.65 2.50
C LEU A 130 5.16 -8.81 3.53
N ASN A 131 6.49 -8.76 3.41
CA ASN A 131 7.31 -7.91 4.26
C ASN A 131 7.01 -6.42 4.02
N SER A 132 6.79 -6.02 2.77
CA SER A 132 6.43 -4.63 2.45
C SER A 132 5.11 -4.23 3.12
N ILE A 133 4.10 -5.11 3.08
CA ILE A 133 2.80 -4.91 3.74
C ILE A 133 3.00 -4.77 5.25
N ASN A 134 3.76 -5.68 5.87
CA ASN A 134 4.07 -5.64 7.30
C ASN A 134 4.76 -4.33 7.71
N VAL A 135 5.70 -3.84 6.91
CA VAL A 135 6.34 -2.54 7.15
C VAL A 135 5.32 -1.41 7.08
N LEU A 136 4.51 -1.32 6.01
CA LEU A 136 3.51 -0.26 5.84
C LEU A 136 2.48 -0.25 6.97
N MET A 137 1.97 -1.42 7.37
CA MET A 137 0.95 -1.55 8.42
C MET A 137 1.47 -1.14 9.80
N LYS A 138 2.77 -1.25 10.05
CA LYS A 138 3.40 -0.86 11.32
C LYS A 138 3.74 0.62 11.44
N ARG A 139 3.54 1.41 10.38
CA ARG A 139 3.84 2.86 10.41
C ARG A 139 2.84 3.68 11.21
N GLY A 140 1.64 3.15 11.49
CA GLY A 140 0.62 3.88 12.24
C GLY A 140 0.80 3.74 13.75
N ILE A 141 1.05 4.86 14.44
CA ILE A 141 1.18 4.92 15.91
C ILE A 141 -0.19 4.80 16.58
N ASN A 142 -1.14 5.67 16.20
CA ASN A 142 -2.45 5.75 16.83
C ASN A 142 -3.49 4.86 16.14
N GLY A 143 -3.24 4.45 14.89
CA GLY A 143 -4.11 3.53 14.20
C GLY A 143 -3.82 3.32 12.73
N LEU A 144 -4.53 2.33 12.19
CA LEU A 144 -4.39 1.81 10.84
C LEU A 144 -5.76 1.75 10.17
N TYR A 145 -5.84 2.25 8.93
CA TYR A 145 -6.94 2.01 8.02
C TYR A 145 -6.44 1.15 6.86
N ILE A 146 -7.25 0.21 6.40
CA ILE A 146 -6.87 -0.70 5.30
C ILE A 146 -7.92 -0.61 4.20
N TYR A 147 -7.46 -0.56 2.96
CA TYR A 147 -8.28 -0.67 1.76
C TYR A 147 -7.65 -1.66 0.79
N ALA A 148 -8.34 -2.76 0.51
CA ALA A 148 -7.95 -3.71 -0.52
C ALA A 148 -8.63 -3.36 -1.84
N THR A 149 -7.87 -3.28 -2.94
CA THR A 149 -8.44 -3.09 -4.29
C THR A 149 -9.17 -4.33 -4.76
N ASP A 150 -8.63 -5.51 -4.47
CA ASP A 150 -9.30 -6.78 -4.73
C ASP A 150 -10.61 -6.92 -3.92
N VAL A 151 -11.70 -7.20 -4.63
CA VAL A 151 -13.05 -7.28 -4.04
C VAL A 151 -13.20 -8.49 -3.11
N LYS A 152 -12.56 -9.63 -3.41
CA LYS A 152 -12.64 -10.83 -2.57
C LYS A 152 -11.98 -10.57 -1.22
N LEU A 153 -10.77 -10.00 -1.23
CA LEU A 153 -10.04 -9.63 -0.03
C LEU A 153 -10.79 -8.56 0.77
N ARG A 154 -11.32 -7.53 0.09
CA ARG A 154 -12.13 -6.49 0.73
C ARG A 154 -13.35 -7.07 1.45
N ASN A 155 -14.07 -7.98 0.80
CA ASN A 155 -15.25 -8.62 1.40
C ASN A 155 -14.87 -9.44 2.62
N ARG A 156 -13.77 -10.22 2.55
CA ARG A 156 -13.27 -11.00 3.68
C ARG A 156 -12.89 -10.10 4.87
N LEU A 157 -12.17 -9.01 4.63
CA LEU A 157 -11.80 -8.04 5.67
C LEU A 157 -13.02 -7.42 6.36
N LEU A 158 -14.07 -7.07 5.59
CA LEU A 158 -15.32 -6.52 6.13
C LEU A 158 -16.07 -7.56 6.97
N GLU A 159 -16.08 -8.82 6.56
CA GLU A 159 -16.66 -9.92 7.32
C GLU A 159 -15.94 -10.10 8.67
N LEU A 160 -14.61 -10.19 8.66
CA LEU A 160 -13.79 -10.30 9.87
C LEU A 160 -14.03 -9.12 10.83
N LYS A 161 -14.14 -7.90 10.29
CA LYS A 161 -14.47 -6.69 11.08
C LYS A 161 -15.83 -6.80 11.76
N ARG A 162 -16.85 -7.39 11.12
CA ARG A 162 -18.18 -7.57 11.70
C ARG A 162 -18.16 -8.62 12.82
N ARG A 163 -17.42 -9.72 12.61
CA ARG A 163 -17.27 -10.79 13.63
C ARG A 163 -16.61 -10.27 14.90
N ARG A 164 -15.59 -9.41 14.79
CA ARG A 164 -14.89 -8.82 15.95
C ARG A 164 -15.73 -7.82 16.77
N LYS A 165 -16.86 -7.34 16.23
CA LYS A 165 -17.78 -6.42 16.92
C LYS A 165 -18.92 -7.14 17.65
N LYS A 166 -19.06 -8.46 17.46
CA LYS A 166 -19.92 -9.32 18.28
C LYS A 166 -19.10 -9.86 19.44
#